data_AF-A0AAV2VT14-F1
#
_entry.id   AF-A0AAV2VT14-F1
#
_cell.length_a   1.000
_cell.length_b   1.000
_cell.length_c   1.000
_cell.angle_alpha   90.00
_cell.angle_beta   90.00
_cell.angle_gamma   90.00
#
_symmetry.space_group_name_H-M   'P 1'
#
loop_
_entity.id
_entity.type
_entity.pdbx_description
1 polymer ?
#
loop_
_entity_poly.entity_id
_entity_poly.type
_entity_poly.pdbx_seq_one_letter_code
_entity_poly.pdbx_strand_id
1 'polypeptide(L)'
;MIISSPSLDNEIEVNQVPINSTLNKINELMQSHEQRGGFQENHSVEWFTDLPSNVRLEQYYSTKGPTVGTCLEVGSSVLYFIAFSNLAEAQMGYRTLANGQPCNGWDQGCVVIALFDDEPVMVNTTSEQAAVWAAYESGNPKLIADNLEGFFQSIHTVIDIQYKKYNFEVLNEDTLEYKEEYLADINQKLCELLPEDQLCAFMDFFFG
;
A
#
# COMPACT_ATOMS: atom_id res chain seq x y z
N MET A 1 -23.83 -43.30 -25.88
CA MET A 1 -23.01 -42.21 -26.44
C MET A 1 -23.39 -40.97 -25.64
N ILE A 2 -22.59 -40.63 -24.63
CA ILE A 2 -22.87 -39.51 -23.73
C ILE A 2 -22.19 -38.28 -24.35
N ILE A 3 -22.98 -37.24 -24.58
CA ILE A 3 -22.54 -35.97 -25.14
C ILE A 3 -22.08 -35.13 -23.95
N SER A 4 -20.78 -34.92 -23.81
CA SER A 4 -20.22 -34.03 -22.79
C SER A 4 -20.40 -32.58 -23.22
N SER A 5 -21.12 -31.80 -22.41
CA SER A 5 -21.16 -30.34 -22.51
C SER A 5 -19.79 -29.74 -22.14
N PRO A 6 -19.33 -28.67 -22.80
CA PRO A 6 -18.12 -27.97 -22.41
C PRO A 6 -18.42 -27.06 -21.21
N SER A 7 -17.58 -27.15 -20.17
CA SER A 7 -17.57 -26.27 -19.01
C SER A 7 -17.18 -24.85 -19.43
N LEU A 8 -18.10 -23.90 -19.25
CA LEU A 8 -17.77 -22.48 -19.14
C LEU A 8 -17.25 -22.25 -17.73
N ASP A 9 -15.94 -22.07 -17.59
CA ASP A 9 -15.33 -21.31 -16.49
C ASP A 9 -14.19 -20.49 -17.11
N ASN A 10 -14.57 -19.42 -17.79
CA ASN A 10 -13.67 -18.29 -18.03
C ASN A 10 -13.61 -17.53 -16.71
N GLU A 11 -12.71 -17.94 -15.80
CA GLU A 11 -12.23 -17.02 -14.78
C GLU A 11 -11.53 -15.88 -15.51
N ILE A 12 -12.03 -14.67 -15.27
CA ILE A 12 -11.40 -13.44 -15.73
C ILE A 12 -10.07 -13.35 -15.00
N GLU A 13 -8.98 -13.72 -15.68
CA GLU A 13 -7.63 -13.29 -15.33
C GLU A 13 -7.66 -11.76 -15.37
N VAL A 14 -7.94 -11.13 -14.23
CA VAL A 14 -7.65 -9.73 -14.01
C VAL A 14 -6.16 -9.60 -14.29
N ASN A 15 -5.81 -8.90 -15.38
CA ASN A 15 -4.43 -8.69 -15.80
C ASN A 15 -3.64 -8.08 -14.65
N GLN A 16 -3.03 -8.91 -13.80
CA GLN A 16 -2.20 -8.47 -12.70
C GLN A 16 -0.95 -7.86 -13.30
N VAL A 17 -0.94 -6.53 -13.42
CA VAL A 17 0.27 -5.80 -13.80
C VAL A 17 1.32 -6.11 -12.72
N PRO A 18 2.50 -6.64 -13.08
CA PRO A 18 3.53 -6.96 -12.11
C PRO A 18 3.86 -5.74 -11.25
N ILE A 19 3.94 -5.92 -9.93
CA ILE A 19 4.24 -4.86 -8.95
C ILE A 19 5.42 -3.98 -9.39
N ASN A 20 6.47 -4.58 -9.97
CA ASN A 20 7.66 -3.89 -10.45
C ASN A 20 7.38 -2.82 -11.51
N SER A 21 6.41 -3.06 -12.41
CA SER A 21 6.01 -2.10 -13.43
C SER A 21 5.35 -0.87 -12.80
N THR A 22 4.48 -1.08 -11.81
CA THR A 22 3.85 0.00 -11.05
C THR A 22 4.87 0.79 -10.23
N LEU A 23 5.78 0.10 -9.53
CA LEU A 23 6.84 0.74 -8.75
C LEU A 23 7.80 1.56 -9.63
N ASN A 24 8.06 1.13 -10.87
CA ASN A 24 8.82 1.93 -11.83
C ASN A 24 8.11 3.24 -12.19
N LYS A 25 6.79 3.20 -12.44
CA LYS A 25 6.02 4.41 -12.71
C LYS A 25 5.99 5.35 -11.49
N ILE A 26 5.87 4.79 -10.29
CA ILE A 26 5.98 5.58 -9.05
C ILE A 26 7.35 6.25 -8.96
N ASN A 27 8.44 5.53 -9.22
CA ASN A 27 9.79 6.12 -9.25
C ASN A 27 9.93 7.23 -10.28
N GLU A 28 9.38 7.06 -11.48
CA GLU A 28 9.40 8.09 -12.52
C GLU A 28 8.70 9.37 -12.05
N LEU A 29 7.54 9.23 -11.40
CA LEU A 29 6.81 10.36 -10.82
C LEU A 29 7.56 11.01 -9.65
N MET A 30 8.20 10.22 -8.78
CA MET A 30 9.03 10.74 -7.69
C MET A 30 10.19 11.57 -8.25
N GLN A 31 10.88 11.05 -9.26
CA GLN A 31 12.01 11.73 -9.90
C GLN A 31 11.57 13.02 -10.60
N SER A 32 10.43 13.01 -11.29
CA SER A 32 9.94 14.20 -12.01
C SER A 32 9.50 15.34 -11.08
N HIS A 33 9.26 15.05 -9.80
CA HIS A 33 8.84 16.02 -8.79
C HIS A 33 9.86 16.17 -7.63
N GLU A 34 11.10 15.75 -7.86
CA GLU A 34 12.22 15.90 -6.91
C GLU A 34 11.95 15.28 -5.51
N GLN A 35 11.10 14.26 -5.43
CA GLN A 35 10.83 13.52 -4.20
C GLN A 35 12.00 12.58 -3.85
N ARG A 36 12.23 12.37 -2.55
CA ARG A 36 13.36 11.61 -2.03
C ARG A 36 13.07 10.11 -1.96
N GLY A 37 14.13 9.31 -2.10
CA GLY A 37 14.10 7.85 -2.00
C GLY A 37 13.63 7.18 -3.29
N GLY A 38 12.90 6.08 -3.16
CA GLY A 38 12.38 5.30 -4.28
C GLY A 38 12.56 3.79 -4.10
N PHE A 39 12.03 3.05 -5.07
CA PHE A 39 11.99 1.59 -5.09
C PHE A 39 13.07 1.03 -6.02
N GLN A 40 14.08 0.38 -5.46
CA GLN A 40 15.23 -0.07 -6.23
C GLN A 40 15.30 -1.59 -6.32
N GLU A 41 16.01 -2.08 -7.33
CA GLU A 41 16.39 -3.49 -7.36
C GLU A 41 17.23 -3.80 -6.13
N ASN A 42 16.80 -4.80 -5.36
CA ASN A 42 17.58 -5.32 -4.26
C ASN A 42 18.16 -6.68 -4.65
N HIS A 43 19.24 -7.05 -3.95
CA HIS A 43 19.72 -8.41 -3.96
C HIS A 43 19.11 -9.13 -2.77
N SER A 44 18.90 -10.46 -2.90
CA SER A 44 18.19 -11.32 -1.96
C SER A 44 18.30 -10.84 -0.51
N VAL A 45 17.16 -10.53 0.10
CA VAL A 45 17.13 -10.21 1.53
C VAL A 45 17.07 -11.51 2.33
N GLU A 46 17.90 -11.62 3.36
CA GLU A 46 17.70 -12.65 4.38
C GLU A 46 16.62 -12.15 5.33
N TRP A 47 15.44 -12.79 5.29
CA TRP A 47 14.32 -12.37 6.12
C TRP A 47 14.63 -12.51 7.62
N PHE A 48 14.06 -11.61 8.43
CA PHE A 48 14.24 -11.61 9.87
C PHE A 48 13.60 -12.86 10.50
N THR A 49 14.32 -13.55 11.39
CA THR A 49 13.81 -14.76 12.05
C THR A 49 12.56 -14.51 12.91
N ASP A 50 12.44 -13.28 13.43
CA ASP A 50 11.45 -12.93 14.45
C ASP A 50 10.28 -12.11 13.89
N LEU A 51 10.30 -11.81 12.58
CA LEU A 51 9.18 -11.18 11.88
C LEU A 51 8.40 -12.20 11.07
N PRO A 52 7.06 -12.19 11.14
CA PRO A 52 6.26 -13.05 10.29
C PRO A 52 6.46 -12.62 8.83
N SER A 53 6.30 -13.57 7.91
CA SER A 53 6.50 -13.33 6.48
C SER A 53 5.53 -14.14 5.64
N ASN A 54 5.42 -13.75 4.37
CA ASN A 54 4.93 -14.62 3.33
C ASN A 54 5.78 -14.39 2.06
N VAL A 55 5.63 -15.29 1.08
CA VAL A 55 6.47 -15.27 -0.13
C VAL A 55 6.36 -13.93 -0.89
N ARG A 56 5.20 -13.29 -0.89
CA ARG A 56 4.97 -12.04 -1.61
C ARG A 56 5.62 -10.84 -0.94
N LEU A 57 5.54 -10.76 0.38
CA LEU A 57 6.21 -9.70 1.14
C LEU A 57 7.73 -9.82 1.03
N GLU A 58 8.26 -11.04 1.12
CA GLU A 58 9.68 -11.32 0.87
C GLU A 58 10.09 -10.95 -0.56
N GLN A 59 9.27 -11.30 -1.56
CA GLN A 59 9.48 -10.92 -2.95
C GLN A 59 9.49 -9.41 -3.14
N TYR A 60 8.56 -8.67 -2.53
CA TYR A 60 8.54 -7.21 -2.59
C TYR A 60 9.87 -6.61 -2.12
N TYR A 61 10.35 -6.99 -0.94
CA TYR A 61 11.61 -6.47 -0.40
C TYR A 61 12.86 -6.95 -1.13
N SER A 62 12.87 -8.20 -1.63
CA SER A 62 14.02 -8.77 -2.35
C SER A 62 14.13 -8.34 -3.80
N THR A 63 13.04 -7.93 -4.45
CA THR A 63 13.05 -7.58 -5.88
C THR A 63 13.09 -6.10 -6.15
N LYS A 64 12.22 -5.31 -5.51
CA LYS A 64 11.99 -3.88 -5.81
C LYS A 64 11.61 -3.08 -4.55
N GLY A 65 12.26 -3.37 -3.42
CA GLY A 65 11.93 -2.76 -2.12
C GLY A 65 12.25 -1.26 -2.02
N PRO A 66 11.68 -0.57 -1.02
CA PRO A 66 11.93 0.84 -0.79
C PRO A 66 13.33 1.07 -0.21
N THR A 67 13.96 2.17 -0.63
CA THR A 67 15.21 2.66 -0.04
C THR A 67 14.94 3.49 1.22
N VAL A 68 15.96 3.68 2.07
CA VAL A 68 15.85 4.55 3.25
C VAL A 68 15.43 5.96 2.81
N GLY A 69 14.37 6.48 3.42
CA GLY A 69 13.84 7.81 3.09
C GLY A 69 12.83 7.83 1.96
N THR A 70 12.37 6.67 1.47
CA THR A 70 11.31 6.61 0.45
C THR A 70 10.00 7.12 1.02
N CYS A 71 9.50 8.23 0.48
CA CYS A 71 8.20 8.77 0.82
C CYS A 71 7.49 9.34 -0.41
N LEU A 72 6.16 9.37 -0.34
CA LEU A 72 5.28 9.94 -1.35
C LEU A 72 4.34 10.94 -0.70
N GLU A 73 4.11 12.07 -1.35
CA GLU A 73 2.98 12.92 -1.01
C GLU A 73 1.72 12.31 -1.62
N VAL A 74 0.74 12.01 -0.77
CA VAL A 74 -0.54 11.41 -1.14
C VAL A 74 -1.62 12.29 -0.54
N GLY A 75 -2.36 13.01 -1.39
CA GLY A 75 -3.23 14.08 -0.93
C GLY A 75 -2.42 15.21 -0.31
N SER A 76 -2.73 15.58 0.93
CA SER A 76 -2.05 16.63 1.71
C SER A 76 -1.05 16.09 2.74
N SER A 77 -0.84 14.78 2.80
CA SER A 77 0.02 14.13 3.79
C SER A 77 1.08 13.23 3.13
N VAL A 78 2.01 12.72 3.94
CA VAL A 78 3.15 11.92 3.47
C VAL A 78 2.97 10.45 3.85
N LEU A 79 3.05 9.59 2.84
CA LEU A 79 3.18 8.13 2.99
C LEU A 79 4.67 7.76 3.00
N TYR A 80 5.19 7.37 4.15
CA TYR A 80 6.58 6.95 4.35
C TYR A 80 6.70 5.42 4.28
N PHE A 81 7.51 4.90 3.35
CA PHE A 81 7.76 3.47 3.22
C PHE A 81 8.96 3.03 4.06
N ILE A 82 8.79 1.93 4.78
CA ILE A 82 9.83 1.38 5.65
C ILE A 82 10.79 0.55 4.80
N ALA A 83 12.05 1.00 4.73
CA ALA A 83 13.12 0.23 4.09
C ALA A 83 13.38 -1.08 4.83
N PHE A 84 13.80 -2.13 4.10
CA PHE A 84 14.07 -3.45 4.70
C PHE A 84 15.03 -3.36 5.90
N SER A 85 16.08 -2.54 5.82
CA SER A 85 17.06 -2.34 6.90
C SER A 85 16.47 -1.83 8.20
N ASN A 86 15.30 -1.18 8.13
CA ASN A 86 14.62 -0.57 9.27
C ASN A 86 13.34 -1.33 9.65
N LEU A 87 13.00 -2.40 8.92
CA LEU A 87 11.71 -3.08 9.03
C LEU A 87 11.47 -3.65 10.42
N ALA A 88 12.48 -4.30 11.02
CA ALA A 88 12.37 -4.88 12.35
C ALA A 88 12.17 -3.82 13.45
N GLU A 89 12.94 -2.73 13.39
CA GLU A 89 12.83 -1.62 14.34
C GLU A 89 11.46 -0.93 14.24
N ALA A 90 10.96 -0.75 13.01
CA ALA A 90 9.65 -0.12 12.78
C ALA A 90 8.45 -0.91 13.35
N GLN A 91 8.64 -2.17 13.76
CA GLN A 91 7.58 -2.92 14.44
C GLN A 91 7.46 -2.60 15.93
N MET A 92 8.41 -1.84 16.50
CA MET A 92 8.34 -1.39 17.88
C MET A 92 7.15 -0.46 18.10
N GLY A 93 6.40 -0.68 19.18
CA GLY A 93 5.15 0.02 19.47
C GLY A 93 3.92 -0.65 18.85
N TYR A 94 4.06 -1.33 17.72
CA TYR A 94 2.97 -2.06 17.07
C TYR A 94 2.96 -3.55 17.44
N ARG A 95 3.98 -4.32 17.02
CA ARG A 95 4.06 -5.74 17.35
C ARG A 95 4.74 -5.99 18.68
N THR A 96 5.79 -5.22 18.96
CA THR A 96 6.69 -5.46 20.10
C THR A 96 6.87 -4.20 20.91
N LEU A 97 6.81 -4.31 22.23
CA LEU A 97 7.18 -3.27 23.17
C LEU A 97 8.71 -3.12 23.21
N ALA A 98 9.21 -2.01 23.77
CA ALA A 98 10.65 -1.76 23.92
C ALA A 98 11.40 -2.81 24.76
N ASN A 99 10.68 -3.60 25.57
CA ASN A 99 11.24 -4.71 26.34
C ASN A 99 11.19 -6.06 25.60
N GLY A 100 10.81 -6.07 24.32
CA GLY A 100 10.70 -7.26 23.47
C GLY A 100 9.42 -8.08 23.64
N GLN A 101 8.51 -7.69 24.54
CA GLN A 101 7.23 -8.39 24.69
C GLN A 101 6.26 -8.02 23.56
N PRO A 102 5.36 -8.94 23.14
CA PRO A 102 4.30 -8.58 22.19
C PRO A 102 3.40 -7.47 22.72
N CYS A 103 2.99 -6.54 21.85
CA CYS A 103 1.96 -5.57 22.17
C CYS A 103 0.59 -6.26 22.22
N ASN A 104 -0.21 -5.90 23.21
CA ASN A 104 -1.58 -6.39 23.32
C ASN A 104 -2.47 -5.71 22.27
N GLY A 105 -3.32 -6.49 21.61
CA GLY A 105 -4.29 -5.98 20.63
C GLY A 105 -3.75 -5.85 19.19
N TRP A 106 -2.45 -6.06 18.98
CA TRP A 106 -1.88 -6.13 17.64
C TRP A 106 -1.85 -7.57 17.11
N ASP A 107 -2.29 -7.76 15.87
CA ASP A 107 -2.20 -9.05 15.18
C ASP A 107 -0.73 -9.37 14.87
N GLN A 108 -0.21 -10.42 15.50
CA GLN A 108 1.18 -10.84 15.33
C GLN A 108 1.50 -11.38 13.94
N GLY A 109 0.50 -11.59 13.08
CA GLY A 109 0.62 -11.89 11.65
C GLY A 109 0.66 -10.65 10.74
N CYS A 110 0.58 -9.43 11.28
CA CYS A 110 0.67 -8.19 10.50
C CYS A 110 2.05 -7.54 10.65
N VAL A 111 2.63 -7.10 9.52
CA VAL A 111 3.90 -6.36 9.45
C VAL A 111 3.65 -4.95 8.94
N VAL A 112 4.04 -3.92 9.69
CA VAL A 112 3.97 -2.52 9.24
C VAL A 112 5.02 -2.29 8.16
N ILE A 113 4.58 -1.81 6.99
CA ILE A 113 5.44 -1.57 5.82
C ILE A 113 5.51 -0.10 5.40
N ALA A 114 4.56 0.72 5.87
CA ALA A 114 4.55 2.15 5.66
C ALA A 114 3.78 2.87 6.78
N LEU A 115 3.98 4.18 6.89
CA LEU A 115 3.27 5.07 7.79
C LEU A 115 2.67 6.22 6.99
N PHE A 116 1.39 6.53 7.19
CA PHE A 116 0.73 7.70 6.62
C PHE A 116 0.31 8.62 7.77
N ASP A 117 0.98 9.75 7.93
CA ASP A 117 0.79 10.64 9.08
C ASP A 117 0.89 9.89 10.43
N ASP A 118 1.97 9.11 10.59
CA ASP A 118 2.24 8.19 11.72
C ASP A 118 1.27 7.00 11.87
N GLU A 119 0.25 6.88 11.00
CA GLU A 119 -0.70 5.77 11.02
C GLU A 119 -0.23 4.56 10.20
N PRO A 120 -0.32 3.33 10.73
CA PRO A 120 0.29 2.16 10.11
C PRO A 120 -0.47 1.63 8.89
N VAL A 121 0.28 1.45 7.81
CA VAL A 121 -0.09 0.58 6.69
C VAL A 121 0.68 -0.73 6.85
N MET A 122 -0.05 -1.84 6.90
CA MET A 122 0.46 -3.15 7.28
C MET A 122 0.07 -4.24 6.28
N VAL A 123 0.90 -5.27 6.18
CA VAL A 123 0.65 -6.46 5.38
C VAL A 123 0.29 -7.61 6.30
N ASN A 124 -0.85 -8.25 6.05
CA ASN A 124 -1.23 -9.49 6.71
C ASN A 124 -0.50 -10.66 6.05
N THR A 125 0.49 -11.22 6.74
CA THR A 125 1.32 -12.33 6.25
C THR A 125 0.65 -13.68 6.39
N THR A 126 -0.48 -13.79 7.10
CA THR A 126 -1.29 -15.02 7.13
C THR A 126 -2.14 -15.18 5.87
N SER A 127 -2.36 -14.08 5.13
CA SER A 127 -2.97 -14.12 3.80
C SER A 127 -1.93 -14.53 2.75
N GLU A 128 -2.27 -15.51 1.91
CA GLU A 128 -1.42 -15.92 0.78
C GLU A 128 -1.19 -14.79 -0.23
N GLN A 129 -2.14 -13.86 -0.33
CA GLN A 129 -2.10 -12.74 -1.27
C GLN A 129 -1.34 -11.51 -0.72
N ALA A 130 -0.86 -11.55 0.53
CA ALA A 130 -0.27 -10.39 1.20
C ALA A 130 -1.23 -9.18 1.24
N ALA A 131 -2.44 -9.42 1.75
CA ALA A 131 -3.46 -8.40 1.92
C ALA A 131 -2.94 -7.19 2.70
N VAL A 132 -3.29 -5.98 2.24
CA VAL A 132 -2.83 -4.71 2.81
C VAL A 132 -3.95 -4.09 3.63
N TRP A 133 -3.63 -3.74 4.87
CA TRP A 133 -4.54 -3.18 5.85
C TRP A 133 -3.98 -1.83 6.31
N ALA A 134 -4.87 -0.97 6.79
CA ALA A 134 -4.51 0.28 7.43
C ALA A 134 -5.32 0.46 8.71
N ALA A 135 -4.75 1.14 9.69
CA ALA A 135 -5.43 1.41 10.96
C ALA A 135 -5.13 2.83 11.42
N TYR A 136 -6.09 3.43 12.12
CA TYR A 136 -5.83 4.60 12.97
C TYR A 136 -5.33 4.13 14.34
N GLU A 137 -4.66 5.00 15.11
CA GLU A 137 -4.03 4.66 16.41
C GLU A 137 -4.94 3.88 17.38
N SER A 138 -6.25 4.14 17.33
CA SER A 138 -7.27 3.51 18.18
C SER A 138 -8.31 2.68 17.42
N GLY A 139 -8.16 2.55 16.10
CA GLY A 139 -9.11 1.88 15.22
C GLY A 139 -8.78 0.41 14.98
N ASN A 140 -9.81 -0.39 14.66
CA ASN A 140 -9.58 -1.71 14.09
C ASN A 140 -8.97 -1.56 12.70
N PRO A 141 -7.92 -2.32 12.35
CA PRO A 141 -7.41 -2.35 10.99
C PRO A 141 -8.52 -2.65 9.98
N LYS A 142 -8.52 -1.93 8.86
CA LYS A 142 -9.40 -2.14 7.71
C LYS A 142 -8.60 -2.64 6.53
N LEU A 143 -9.17 -3.58 5.79
CA LEU A 143 -8.60 -4.06 4.53
C LEU A 143 -8.72 -2.96 3.46
N ILE A 144 -7.59 -2.51 2.91
CA ILE A 144 -7.55 -1.45 1.88
C ILE A 144 -7.11 -1.97 0.50
N ALA A 145 -6.54 -3.18 0.43
CA ALA A 145 -6.28 -3.90 -0.81
C ALA A 145 -6.09 -5.41 -0.54
N ASP A 146 -6.53 -6.27 -1.45
CA ASP A 146 -6.35 -7.73 -1.36
C ASP A 146 -4.89 -8.20 -1.47
N ASN A 147 -4.01 -7.36 -2.03
CA ASN A 147 -2.60 -7.66 -2.22
C ASN A 147 -1.77 -6.38 -2.42
N LEU A 148 -0.44 -6.54 -2.41
CA LEU A 148 0.51 -5.45 -2.63
C LEU A 148 0.38 -4.81 -4.03
N GLU A 149 0.10 -5.60 -5.07
CA GLU A 149 -0.08 -5.09 -6.43
C GLU A 149 -1.23 -4.08 -6.50
N GLY A 150 -2.40 -4.44 -5.96
CA GLY A 150 -3.58 -3.58 -5.89
C GLY A 150 -3.32 -2.33 -5.08
N PHE A 151 -2.65 -2.45 -3.93
CA PHE A 151 -2.28 -1.30 -3.11
C PHE A 151 -1.39 -0.31 -3.88
N PHE A 152 -0.29 -0.77 -4.49
CA PHE A 152 0.60 0.11 -5.24
C PHE A 152 -0.04 0.68 -6.51
N GLN A 153 -0.92 -0.06 -7.17
CA GLN A 153 -1.69 0.46 -8.32
C GLN A 153 -2.64 1.58 -7.88
N SER A 154 -3.30 1.43 -6.73
CA SER A 154 -4.15 2.47 -6.15
C SER A 154 -3.33 3.71 -5.77
N ILE A 155 -2.20 3.55 -5.08
CA ILE A 155 -1.29 4.66 -4.75
C ILE A 155 -0.81 5.37 -6.01
N HIS A 156 -0.33 4.63 -7.01
CA HIS A 156 0.08 5.21 -8.29
C HIS A 156 -1.06 6.01 -8.94
N THR A 157 -2.28 5.48 -8.93
CA THR A 157 -3.46 6.14 -9.51
C THR A 157 -3.74 7.48 -8.83
N VAL A 158 -3.69 7.53 -7.50
CA VAL A 158 -3.86 8.77 -6.73
C VAL A 158 -2.80 9.79 -7.10
N ILE A 159 -1.51 9.44 -7.00
CA ILE A 159 -0.43 10.40 -7.23
C ILE A 159 -0.36 10.85 -8.70
N ASP A 160 -0.72 9.98 -9.65
CA ASP A 160 -0.76 10.33 -11.07
C ASP A 160 -1.84 11.39 -11.35
N ILE A 161 -3.03 11.25 -10.75
CA ILE A 161 -4.11 12.24 -10.82
C ILE A 161 -3.66 13.55 -10.15
N GLN A 162 -3.13 13.46 -8.93
CA GLN A 162 -2.64 14.61 -8.16
C GLN A 162 -1.62 15.43 -8.95
N TYR A 163 -0.63 14.77 -9.58
CA TYR A 163 0.41 15.46 -10.33
C TYR A 163 -0.10 15.98 -11.68
N LYS A 164 -0.76 15.15 -12.48
CA LYS A 164 -1.10 15.52 -13.87
C LYS A 164 -2.26 16.50 -13.96
N LYS A 165 -3.25 16.40 -13.06
CA LYS A 165 -4.48 17.20 -13.14
C LYS A 165 -4.48 18.36 -12.14
N TYR A 166 -3.95 18.15 -10.94
CA TYR A 166 -4.06 19.11 -9.85
C TYR A 166 -2.76 19.84 -9.52
N ASN A 167 -1.60 19.36 -9.99
CA ASN A 167 -0.30 19.93 -9.67
C ASN A 167 -0.13 20.19 -8.15
N PHE A 168 -0.51 19.21 -7.33
CA PHE A 168 -0.56 19.27 -5.86
C PHE A 168 -1.59 20.24 -5.23
N GLU A 169 -2.30 21.04 -6.02
CA GLU A 169 -3.35 21.92 -5.51
C GLU A 169 -4.66 21.13 -5.29
N VAL A 170 -4.63 20.22 -4.32
CA VAL A 170 -5.73 19.27 -4.03
C VAL A 170 -6.66 19.74 -2.91
N LEU A 171 -6.27 20.75 -2.14
CA LEU A 171 -7.07 21.36 -1.08
C LEU A 171 -7.75 22.64 -1.55
N ASN A 172 -8.91 22.93 -0.98
CA ASN A 172 -9.54 24.23 -1.04
C ASN A 172 -8.78 25.22 -0.14
N GLU A 173 -8.39 26.37 -0.68
CA GLU A 173 -7.58 27.36 0.06
C GLU A 173 -8.32 27.97 1.26
N ASP A 174 -9.65 28.04 1.21
CA ASP A 174 -10.47 28.67 2.25
C ASP A 174 -10.83 27.67 3.37
N THR A 175 -11.16 26.42 3.01
CA THR A 175 -11.63 25.41 3.97
C THR A 175 -10.54 24.45 4.43
N LEU A 176 -9.44 24.34 3.69
CA LEU A 176 -8.39 23.33 3.85
C LEU A 176 -8.89 21.88 3.69
N GLU A 177 -10.10 21.69 3.18
CA GLU A 177 -10.66 20.38 2.84
C GLU A 177 -10.22 19.99 1.42
N TYR A 178 -10.20 18.69 1.11
CA TYR A 178 -9.96 18.23 -0.25
C TYR A 178 -11.05 18.75 -1.21
N LYS A 179 -10.61 19.16 -2.41
CA LYS A 179 -11.52 19.55 -3.49
C LYS A 179 -12.43 18.37 -3.85
N GLU A 180 -13.74 18.59 -3.92
CA GLU A 180 -14.71 17.53 -4.22
C GLU A 180 -14.43 16.85 -5.57
N GLU A 181 -14.02 17.63 -6.57
CA GLU A 181 -13.66 17.10 -7.89
C GLU A 181 -12.42 16.21 -7.86
N TYR A 182 -11.48 16.47 -6.95
CA TYR A 182 -10.27 15.64 -6.79
C TYR A 182 -10.63 14.28 -6.21
N LEU A 183 -11.45 14.26 -5.14
CA LEU A 183 -11.94 13.03 -4.54
C LEU A 183 -12.81 12.24 -5.53
N ALA A 184 -13.65 12.92 -6.32
CA ALA A 184 -14.50 12.28 -7.32
C ALA A 184 -13.69 11.57 -8.41
N ASP A 185 -12.62 12.20 -8.92
CA ASP A 185 -11.74 11.58 -9.92
C ASP A 185 -11.02 10.35 -9.38
N ILE A 186 -10.49 10.44 -8.15
CA ILE A 186 -9.83 9.30 -7.49
C ILE A 186 -10.83 8.18 -7.32
N ASN A 187 -12.00 8.46 -6.76
CA ASN A 187 -13.03 7.45 -6.52
C ASN A 187 -13.48 6.79 -7.83
N GLN A 188 -13.64 7.57 -8.91
CA GLN A 188 -13.98 7.05 -10.23
C GLN A 188 -12.92 6.08 -10.79
N LYS A 189 -11.63 6.31 -10.50
CA LYS A 189 -10.56 5.43 -10.96
C LYS A 189 -10.31 4.24 -10.06
N LEU A 190 -10.39 4.44 -8.75
CA LEU A 190 -10.16 3.38 -7.79
C LEU A 190 -11.31 2.35 -7.75
N CYS A 191 -12.54 2.72 -8.11
CA CYS A 191 -13.64 1.74 -8.22
C CYS A 191 -13.46 0.72 -9.36
N GLU A 192 -12.55 0.99 -10.31
CA GLU A 192 -12.13 0.02 -11.34
C GLU A 192 -11.10 -0.99 -10.79
N LEU A 193 -10.45 -0.68 -9.64
CA LEU A 193 -9.33 -1.44 -9.08
C LEU A 193 -9.67 -2.15 -7.76
N LEU A 194 -10.48 -1.53 -6.92
CA LEU A 194 -10.80 -2.00 -5.57
C LEU A 194 -12.29 -2.35 -5.46
N PRO A 195 -12.64 -3.47 -4.78
CA PRO A 195 -14.00 -3.73 -4.34
C PRO A 195 -14.55 -2.58 -3.46
N GLU A 196 -15.87 -2.39 -3.46
CA GLU A 196 -16.54 -1.26 -2.79
C GLU A 196 -16.11 -1.05 -1.32
N ASP A 197 -16.05 -2.13 -0.53
CA ASP A 197 -15.64 -2.05 0.88
C ASP A 197 -14.18 -1.59 1.04
N GLN A 198 -13.29 -2.06 0.17
CA GLN A 198 -11.86 -1.69 0.18
C GLN A 198 -11.66 -0.27 -0.34
N LEU A 199 -12.42 0.14 -1.36
CA LEU A 199 -12.44 1.50 -1.86
C LEU A 199 -12.88 2.46 -0.75
N CYS A 200 -13.97 2.16 -0.06
CA CYS A 200 -14.44 2.97 1.07
C CYS A 200 -13.37 3.08 2.16
N ALA A 201 -12.74 1.96 2.55
CA ALA A 201 -11.69 1.95 3.56
C ALA A 201 -10.42 2.71 3.11
N PHE A 202 -10.04 2.58 1.84
CA PHE A 202 -8.90 3.30 1.26
C PHE A 202 -9.15 4.80 1.24
N MET A 203 -10.34 5.22 0.76
CA MET A 203 -10.71 6.64 0.68
C MET A 203 -10.80 7.27 2.08
N ASP A 204 -11.41 6.58 3.04
CA ASP A 204 -11.46 6.97 4.46
C ASP A 204 -10.06 7.14 5.03
N PHE A 205 -9.17 6.16 4.86
CA PHE A 205 -7.83 6.22 5.44
C PHE A 205 -6.95 7.34 4.88
N PHE A 206 -6.96 7.55 3.56
CA PHE A 206 -6.06 8.53 2.92
C PHE A 206 -6.65 9.95 2.83
N PHE A 207 -7.98 10.10 2.86
CA PHE A 207 -8.64 11.38 2.60
C PHE A 207 -9.77 11.74 3.58
N GLY A 208 -10.08 10.88 4.55
CA GLY A 208 -11.13 11.09 5.56
C GLY A 208 -10.70 11.91 6.77
#